data_AF-F0X2P6-F1
#
_entry.id   AF-F0X2P6-F1
#
_cell.length_a   1.000
_cell.length_b   1.000
_cell.length_c   1.000
_cell.angle_alpha   90.00
_cell.angle_beta   90.00
_cell.angle_gamma   90.00
#
_symmetry.space_group_name_H-M   'P 1'
#
loop_
_entity.id
_entity.type
_entity.pdbx_description
1 polymer ?
#
loop_
_entity_poly.entity_id
_entity_poly.type
_entity_poly.pdbx_seq_one_letter_code
_entity_poly.pdbx_strand_id
1 'polypeptide(L)'
;MDEWRVFLKLDEARYVKRLGRSLYAVSDDPTELDPVFDITQTAFRLGVDVTSYNCVVVTLDDQTTGQWLSSRSNCVKMLNRQSFHRQSLFKFEYGWNGELQSRRNRQWYIGVQTRDGMLRTYNTRDKAACFRIVEADSAGYDKVMVDCAQDRR
;
A
#
# COMPACT_ATOMS: atom_id res chain seq x y z
N MET A 1 -1.11 15.65 14.69
CA MET A 1 -0.71 15.10 13.38
C MET A 1 -1.96 14.44 12.85
N ASP A 2 -2.49 14.92 11.74
CA ASP A 2 -3.71 14.36 11.17
C ASP A 2 -3.42 12.95 10.65
N GLU A 3 -4.08 11.94 11.24
CA GLU A 3 -3.97 10.55 10.79
C GLU A 3 -4.90 10.39 9.58
N TRP A 4 -4.35 10.40 8.36
CA TRP A 4 -5.14 10.19 7.17
C TRP A 4 -5.52 8.72 7.02
N ARG A 5 -6.83 8.47 6.93
CA ARG A 5 -7.39 7.16 6.63
C ARG A 5 -7.43 6.97 5.12
N VAL A 6 -6.78 5.93 4.61
CA VAL A 6 -6.59 5.72 3.18
C VAL A 6 -6.82 4.28 2.75
N PHE A 7 -7.20 4.09 1.50
CA PHE A 7 -7.12 2.81 0.80
C PHE A 7 -5.93 2.81 -0.16
N LEU A 8 -5.38 1.62 -0.40
CA LEU A 8 -4.36 1.41 -1.45
C LEU A 8 -5.07 0.80 -2.65
N LYS A 9 -5.08 1.53 -3.76
CA LYS A 9 -5.73 1.15 -5.01
C LYS A 9 -4.68 0.87 -6.08
N LEU A 10 -4.84 -0.16 -6.91
CA LEU A 10 -3.85 -0.49 -7.96
C LEU A 10 -4.24 0.02 -9.34
N ASP A 11 -5.52 -0.11 -9.69
CA ASP A 11 -6.09 0.38 -10.95
C ASP A 11 -7.49 0.94 -10.68
N GLU A 12 -8.44 0.88 -11.61
CA GLU A 12 -9.78 1.44 -11.40
C GLU A 12 -10.66 0.57 -10.51
N ALA A 13 -10.39 -0.74 -10.45
CA ALA A 13 -11.26 -1.71 -9.79
C ALA A 13 -10.58 -2.48 -8.67
N ARG A 14 -9.25 -2.45 -8.54
CA ARG A 14 -8.54 -3.28 -7.55
C ARG A 14 -8.02 -2.49 -6.36
N TYR A 15 -8.30 -3.00 -5.17
CA TYR A 15 -7.82 -2.47 -3.89
C TYR A 15 -7.01 -3.51 -3.14
N VAL A 16 -6.19 -3.05 -2.20
CA VAL A 16 -5.45 -3.92 -1.29
C VAL A 16 -6.37 -4.33 -0.14
N LYS A 17 -6.57 -5.64 0.01
CA LYS A 17 -7.21 -6.26 1.17
C LYS A 17 -6.20 -7.07 1.96
N ARG A 18 -6.30 -6.97 3.28
CA ARG A 18 -5.65 -7.85 4.22
C ARG A 18 -6.44 -9.14 4.38
N LEU A 19 -5.72 -10.26 4.32
CA LEU A 19 -6.20 -11.58 4.74
C LEU A 19 -5.15 -12.19 5.69
N GLY A 20 -5.52 -12.33 6.97
CA GLY A 20 -4.60 -12.77 8.00
C GLY A 20 -3.44 -11.77 8.21
N ARG A 21 -2.22 -12.15 7.83
CA ARG A 21 -1.03 -11.26 7.83
C ARG A 21 -0.57 -10.86 6.44
N SER A 22 -1.19 -11.43 5.40
CA SER A 22 -0.84 -11.19 4.01
C SER A 22 -1.77 -10.12 3.43
N LEU A 23 -1.35 -9.54 2.32
CA LEU A 23 -2.11 -8.54 1.59
C LEU A 23 -2.31 -9.03 0.16
N TYR A 24 -3.49 -8.74 -0.39
CA TYR A 24 -3.93 -9.19 -1.69
C TYR A 24 -4.53 -8.02 -2.45
N ALA A 25 -4.28 -7.96 -3.74
CA ALA A 25 -5.05 -7.10 -4.65
C ALA A 25 -6.33 -7.85 -5.01
N VAL A 26 -7.47 -7.24 -4.69
CA VAL A 26 -8.81 -7.79 -4.91
C VAL A 26 -9.63 -6.80 -5.70
N SER A 27 -10.50 -7.30 -6.58
CA SER A 27 -11.45 -6.45 -7.30
C SER A 27 -12.59 -6.03 -6.39
N ASP A 28 -12.94 -4.76 -6.49
CA ASP A 28 -14.12 -4.13 -5.91
C ASP A 28 -15.24 -4.29 -6.93
N ASP A 29 -15.96 -5.41 -6.83
CA ASP A 29 -17.13 -5.68 -7.66
C ASP A 29 -18.39 -5.42 -6.81
N PRO A 30 -19.12 -4.32 -7.05
CA PRO A 30 -20.32 -3.98 -6.29
C PRO A 30 -21.51 -4.91 -6.62
N THR A 31 -21.38 -5.77 -7.63
CA THR A 31 -22.39 -6.77 -8.02
C THR A 31 -22.11 -8.15 -7.46
N GLU A 32 -20.97 -8.35 -6.81
CA GLU A 32 -20.59 -9.62 -6.20
C GLU A 32 -21.42 -9.87 -4.94
N LEU A 33 -22.16 -10.99 -4.95
CA LEU A 33 -23.14 -11.34 -3.91
C LEU A 33 -22.59 -12.35 -2.90
N ASP A 34 -21.40 -12.91 -3.14
CA ASP A 34 -20.77 -13.85 -2.22
C ASP A 34 -20.13 -13.08 -1.04
N PRO A 35 -20.55 -13.34 0.22
CA PRO A 35 -20.03 -12.67 1.42
C PRO A 35 -18.52 -12.82 1.63
N VAL A 36 -17.88 -13.84 1.04
CA VAL A 36 -16.42 -13.99 1.07
C VAL A 36 -15.73 -12.93 0.21
N PHE A 37 -16.42 -12.49 -0.84
CA PHE A 37 -16.04 -11.44 -1.77
C PHE A 37 -16.77 -10.11 -1.53
N ASP A 38 -17.62 -10.02 -0.50
CA ASP A 38 -18.08 -8.77 0.11
C ASP A 38 -16.90 -8.14 0.86
N ILE A 39 -15.96 -7.62 0.07
CA ILE A 39 -14.63 -7.27 0.54
C ILE A 39 -14.62 -5.80 0.94
N THR A 40 -14.91 -5.54 2.21
CA THR A 40 -14.51 -4.27 2.83
C THR A 40 -12.99 -4.10 2.65
N GLN A 41 -12.60 -3.07 1.91
CA GLN A 41 -11.22 -2.73 1.63
C GLN A 41 -10.46 -2.47 2.93
N THR A 42 -9.16 -2.77 2.98
CA THR A 42 -8.38 -2.51 4.20
C THR A 42 -8.05 -1.03 4.29
N ALA A 43 -8.65 -0.36 5.28
CA ALA A 43 -8.29 1.00 5.63
C ALA A 43 -6.93 1.03 6.35
N PHE A 44 -6.02 1.83 5.82
CA PHE A 44 -4.73 2.10 6.42
C PHE A 44 -4.71 3.50 7.01
N ARG A 45 -3.94 3.68 8.07
CA ARG A 45 -3.47 5.00 8.48
C ARG A 45 -2.17 5.31 7.75
N LEU A 46 -2.13 6.47 7.12
CA LEU A 46 -0.99 6.96 6.36
C LEU A 46 -0.13 7.88 7.23
N GLY A 47 1.14 7.53 7.39
CA GLY A 47 2.18 8.46 7.83
C GLY A 47 3.01 8.90 6.63
N VAL A 48 3.26 10.20 6.51
CA VAL A 48 4.08 10.79 5.44
C VAL A 48 5.27 11.52 6.03
N ASP A 49 6.47 11.09 5.65
CA ASP A 49 7.74 11.74 5.94
C ASP A 49 8.31 12.29 4.61
N VAL A 50 8.36 13.61 4.44
CA VAL A 50 9.02 14.23 3.28
C VAL A 50 10.51 14.38 3.60
N THR A 51 11.37 13.80 2.76
CA THR A 51 12.82 13.95 2.91
C THR A 51 13.36 14.99 1.94
N SER A 52 14.46 15.65 2.30
CA SER A 52 15.27 16.44 1.36
C SER A 52 15.61 15.56 0.15
N TYR A 53 15.39 16.03 -1.08
CA TYR A 53 15.52 15.31 -2.37
C TYR A 53 14.24 14.72 -3.02
N ASN A 54 13.05 15.31 -2.81
CA ASN A 54 11.81 14.93 -3.52
C ASN A 54 11.36 13.46 -3.32
N CYS A 55 11.88 12.78 -2.30
CA CYS A 55 11.47 11.44 -1.95
C CYS A 55 10.38 11.51 -0.87
N VAL A 56 9.18 11.05 -1.22
CA VAL A 56 8.08 10.87 -0.27
C VAL A 56 8.25 9.50 0.37
N VAL A 57 8.45 9.48 1.69
CA VAL A 57 8.50 8.24 2.47
C VAL A 57 7.18 8.06 3.18
N VAL A 58 6.57 6.90 3.02
CA VAL A 58 5.30 6.57 3.63
C VAL A 58 5.42 5.41 4.61
N THR A 59 4.58 5.44 5.63
CA THR A 59 4.30 4.32 6.52
C THR A 59 2.80 4.03 6.48
N LEU A 60 2.45 2.76 6.54
CA LEU A 60 1.07 2.30 6.46
C LEU A 60 0.84 1.32 7.60
N ASP A 61 -0.17 1.56 8.44
CA ASP A 61 -0.64 0.59 9.42
C ASP A 61 -2.15 0.35 9.25
N ASP A 62 -2.57 -0.90 9.46
CA ASP A 62 -3.98 -1.27 9.41
C ASP A 62 -4.72 -0.59 10.57
N GLN A 63 -5.68 0.26 10.24
CA GLN A 63 -6.46 1.01 11.22
C GLN A 63 -7.19 0.09 12.21
N THR A 64 -7.60 -1.09 11.77
CA THR A 64 -8.39 -2.03 12.57
C THR A 64 -7.55 -2.74 13.61
N THR A 65 -6.28 -3.02 13.32
CA THR A 65 -5.43 -3.85 14.21
C THR A 65 -4.18 -3.16 14.70
N GLY A 66 -3.83 -2.00 14.15
CA GLY A 66 -2.58 -1.30 14.39
C GLY A 66 -1.34 -2.03 13.87
N GLN A 67 -1.50 -3.06 13.03
CA GLN A 67 -0.37 -3.76 12.42
C GLN A 67 0.24 -2.94 11.29
N TRP A 68 1.56 -2.88 11.25
CA TRP A 68 2.29 -2.09 10.28
C TRP A 68 2.61 -2.93 9.04
N LEU A 69 2.44 -2.31 7.87
CA LEU A 69 2.91 -2.82 6.61
C LEU A 69 4.43 -2.96 6.67
N SER A 70 4.93 -4.17 6.40
CA SER A 70 6.35 -4.47 6.43
C SER A 70 6.80 -5.17 5.17
N SER A 71 8.01 -4.85 4.73
CA SER A 71 8.67 -5.52 3.60
C SER A 71 9.84 -6.37 4.06
N ARG A 72 9.82 -7.65 3.68
CA ARG A 72 10.94 -8.58 3.82
C ARG A 72 11.27 -9.13 2.45
N SER A 73 12.40 -9.82 2.32
CA SER A 73 12.76 -10.44 1.04
C SER A 73 11.65 -11.40 0.58
N ASN A 74 11.16 -11.17 -0.64
CA ASN A 74 10.09 -11.88 -1.34
C ASN A 74 8.71 -11.83 -0.65
N CYS A 75 8.47 -10.87 0.24
CA CYS A 75 7.31 -10.93 1.12
C CYS A 75 6.86 -9.57 1.67
N VAL A 76 5.56 -9.30 1.61
CA VAL A 76 4.92 -8.16 2.27
C VAL A 76 3.94 -8.68 3.31
N LYS A 77 4.04 -8.18 4.54
CA LYS A 77 3.24 -8.67 5.67
C LYS A 77 2.85 -7.56 6.63
N MET A 78 1.73 -7.77 7.31
CA MET A 78 1.30 -6.97 8.46
C MET A 78 1.94 -7.52 9.74
N LEU A 79 2.65 -6.66 10.47
CA LEU A 79 3.37 -7.03 11.69
C LEU A 79 3.12 -6.04 12.82
N ASN A 80 3.07 -6.54 14.05
CA ASN A 80 3.15 -5.69 15.23
C ASN A 80 4.55 -5.06 15.29
N ARG A 81 4.63 -3.75 15.45
CA ARG A 81 5.90 -3.05 15.66
C ARG A 81 6.47 -3.41 17.03
N GLN A 82 7.76 -3.69 17.09
CA GLN A 82 8.50 -4.09 18.29
C GLN A 82 9.76 -3.24 18.40
N SER A 83 10.31 -3.07 19.60
CA SER A 83 11.47 -2.21 19.85
C SER A 83 12.72 -2.63 19.06
N PHE A 84 12.91 -3.93 18.83
CA PHE A 84 14.07 -4.47 18.09
C PHE A 84 13.92 -4.37 16.57
N HIS A 85 12.74 -4.02 16.03
CA HIS A 85 12.56 -3.87 14.59
C HIS A 85 13.18 -2.56 14.11
N ARG A 86 14.06 -2.64 13.10
CA ARG A 86 14.58 -1.43 12.45
C ARG A 86 13.44 -0.67 11.77
N GLN A 87 13.39 0.65 11.92
CA GLN A 87 12.33 1.48 11.34
C GLN A 87 12.19 1.31 9.83
N SER A 88 13.30 1.12 9.11
CA SER A 88 13.30 0.92 7.65
C SER A 88 12.47 -0.27 7.17
N LEU A 89 12.15 -1.23 8.06
CA LEU A 89 11.28 -2.38 7.78
C LEU A 89 9.86 -1.97 7.41
N PHE A 90 9.39 -0.84 7.93
CA PHE A 90 8.01 -0.36 7.82
C PHE A 90 7.89 0.91 6.96
N LYS A 91 9.02 1.39 6.41
CA LYS A 91 9.07 2.60 5.59
C LYS A 91 9.19 2.23 4.11
N PHE A 92 8.43 2.92 3.29
CA PHE A 92 8.41 2.74 1.85
C PHE A 92 8.67 4.07 1.18
N GLU A 93 9.50 4.09 0.15
CA GLU A 93 9.56 5.23 -0.74
C GLU A 93 8.40 5.12 -1.72
N TYR A 94 7.60 6.18 -1.83
CA TYR A 94 6.52 6.27 -2.78
C TYR A 94 7.03 7.03 -4.00
N GLY A 95 7.24 6.29 -5.08
CA GLY A 95 7.71 6.84 -6.35
C GLY A 95 6.62 7.65 -7.03
N TRP A 96 7.04 8.56 -7.91
CA TRP A 96 6.15 9.42 -8.70
C TRP A 96 5.06 8.65 -9.47
N ASN A 97 5.38 7.47 -9.95
CA ASN A 97 4.45 6.62 -10.70
C ASN A 97 3.58 5.71 -9.81
N GLY A 98 3.59 5.93 -8.49
CA GLY A 98 2.85 5.14 -7.52
C GLY A 98 3.55 3.86 -7.07
N GLU A 99 4.77 3.60 -7.53
CA GLU A 99 5.55 2.43 -7.08
C GLU A 99 5.90 2.58 -5.59
N LEU A 100 5.68 1.51 -4.81
CA LEU A 100 6.18 1.43 -3.45
C LEU A 100 7.51 0.69 -3.44
N GLN A 101 8.56 1.32 -2.93
CA GLN A 101 9.88 0.73 -2.79
C GLN A 101 10.25 0.54 -1.31
N SER A 102 10.76 -0.64 -0.96
CA SER A 102 11.21 -0.93 0.40
C SER A 102 12.43 -0.08 0.78
N ARG A 103 12.38 0.62 1.92
CA ARG A 103 13.57 1.26 2.52
C ARG A 103 14.47 0.26 3.25
N ARG A 104 13.96 -0.94 3.56
CA ARG A 104 14.75 -2.02 4.18
C ARG A 104 15.60 -2.74 3.16
N ASN A 105 15.02 -3.09 2.03
CA ASN A 105 15.68 -3.79 0.95
C ASN A 105 15.80 -2.82 -0.24
N ARG A 106 16.95 -2.17 -0.37
CA ARG A 106 17.20 -1.19 -1.44
C ARG A 106 16.90 -1.80 -2.81
N GLN A 107 16.20 -1.05 -3.66
CA GLN A 107 15.79 -1.48 -5.01
C GLN A 107 14.79 -2.66 -5.03
N TRP A 108 14.11 -2.94 -3.91
CA TRP A 108 13.00 -3.88 -3.91
C TRP A 108 11.68 -3.14 -3.97
N TYR A 109 10.83 -3.56 -4.90
CA TYR A 109 9.53 -2.94 -5.19
C TYR A 109 8.41 -3.83 -4.70
N ILE A 110 7.31 -3.22 -4.27
CA ILE A 110 6.08 -3.93 -3.95
C ILE A 110 5.34 -4.18 -5.26
N GLY A 111 4.98 -5.44 -5.48
CA GLY A 111 4.25 -5.89 -6.65
C GLY A 111 3.15 -6.87 -6.27
N VAL A 112 2.34 -7.24 -7.25
CA VAL A 112 1.27 -8.21 -7.10
C VAL A 112 1.64 -9.48 -7.84
N GLN A 113 1.56 -10.61 -7.15
CA GLN A 113 1.76 -11.91 -7.75
C GLN A 113 0.55 -12.26 -8.63
N THR A 114 0.80 -12.57 -9.90
CA THR A 114 -0.23 -12.81 -10.92
C THR A 114 -1.14 -14.01 -10.61
N ARG A 115 -0.64 -15.01 -9.88
CA ARG A 115 -1.37 -16.27 -9.64
C ARG A 115 -2.47 -16.14 -8.60
N ASP A 116 -2.20 -15.42 -7.51
CA ASP A 116 -3.04 -15.38 -6.31
C ASP A 116 -3.39 -13.95 -5.87
N GLY A 117 -2.90 -12.93 -6.58
CA GLY A 117 -3.11 -11.53 -6.22
C GLY A 117 -2.32 -11.09 -4.99
N MET A 118 -1.43 -11.93 -4.43
CA MET A 118 -0.74 -11.61 -3.19
C MET A 118 0.34 -10.55 -3.40
N LEU A 119 0.42 -9.56 -2.51
CA LEU A 119 1.48 -8.57 -2.52
C LEU A 119 2.81 -9.20 -2.09
N ARG A 120 3.84 -8.97 -2.89
CA ARG A 120 5.21 -9.42 -2.64
C ARG A 120 6.21 -8.33 -2.97
N THR A 121 7.42 -8.49 -2.43
CA THR A 121 8.55 -7.66 -2.84
C THR A 121 9.29 -8.33 -3.99
N TYR A 122 9.71 -7.57 -4.99
CA TYR A 122 10.52 -8.03 -6.11
C TYR A 122 11.79 -7.19 -6.19
N ASN A 123 12.92 -7.81 -6.56
CA ASN A 123 14.20 -7.13 -6.75
C ASN A 123 14.33 -6.48 -8.14
N THR A 124 13.26 -6.46 -8.93
CA THR A 124 13.20 -5.91 -10.27
C THR A 124 11.99 -5.00 -10.41
N ARG A 125 12.15 -3.89 -11.14
CA ARG A 125 11.13 -2.84 -11.27
C ARG A 125 9.97 -3.24 -12.19
N ASP A 126 10.21 -4.11 -13.17
CA ASP A 126 9.19 -4.65 -14.09
C ASP A 126 8.02 -5.35 -13.39
N LYS A 127 8.24 -5.81 -12.16
CA LYS A 127 7.22 -6.46 -11.32
C LYS A 127 6.60 -5.51 -10.29
N ALA A 128 7.00 -4.24 -10.28
CA ALA A 128 6.43 -3.25 -9.39
C ALA A 128 4.97 -3.00 -9.75
N ALA A 129 4.11 -2.94 -8.73
CA ALA A 129 2.76 -2.46 -8.88
C ALA A 129 2.73 -0.95 -8.63
N CYS A 130 1.87 -0.26 -9.37
CA CYS A 130 1.57 1.14 -9.13
C CYS A 130 0.38 1.22 -8.18
N PHE A 131 0.56 1.93 -7.08
CA PHE A 131 -0.47 2.16 -6.07
C PHE A 131 -0.90 3.62 -6.12
N ARG A 132 -2.20 3.86 -5.99
CA ARG A 132 -2.80 5.14 -5.68
C ARG A 132 -3.24 5.09 -4.22
N ILE A 133 -2.83 6.10 -3.45
CA ILE A 133 -3.23 6.27 -2.05
C ILE A 133 -4.45 7.19 -2.03
N VAL A 134 -5.63 6.64 -1.77
CA VAL A 134 -6.92 7.35 -1.86
C VAL A 134 -7.56 7.53 -0.48
N GLU A 135 -8.22 8.66 -0.23
CA GLU A 135 -8.91 8.94 1.04
C GLU A 135 -10.08 7.97 1.24
N ALA A 136 -10.14 7.33 2.41
CA ALA A 136 -11.15 6.32 2.72
C ALA A 136 -12.52 6.91 3.09
N ASP A 137 -12.56 8.15 3.58
CA ASP A 137 -13.78 8.81 4.08
C ASP A 137 -14.42 9.74 3.03
N SER A 138 -13.95 9.70 1.78
CA SER A 138 -14.48 10.55 0.72
C SER A 138 -15.83 10.01 0.24
N ALA A 139 -16.89 10.80 0.45
CA ALA A 139 -18.24 10.51 -0.02
C ALA A 139 -18.29 10.53 -1.56
N GLY A 140 -18.06 9.37 -2.18
CA GLY A 140 -18.36 9.12 -3.59
C GLY A 140 -17.31 9.56 -4.62
N TYR A 141 -16.15 10.07 -4.20
CA TYR A 141 -15.06 10.44 -5.12
C TYR A 141 -13.72 9.97 -4.56
N ASP A 142 -12.96 9.16 -5.31
CA ASP A 142 -11.58 8.80 -4.95
C ASP A 142 -10.71 10.06 -4.89
N LYS A 143 -10.56 10.66 -3.71
CA LYS A 143 -9.65 11.77 -3.52
C LYS A 143 -8.25 11.20 -3.31
N VAL A 144 -7.37 11.41 -4.28
CA VAL A 144 -5.98 10.98 -4.19
C VAL A 144 -5.28 11.84 -3.13
N MET A 145 -4.82 11.20 -2.04
CA MET A 145 -4.19 11.88 -0.90
C MET A 145 -2.70 12.13 -1.12
N VAL A 146 -2.07 11.27 -1.92
CA VAL A 146 -0.70 11.47 -2.39
C VAL A 146 -0.73 11.46 -3.90
N ASP A 147 -0.97 12.64 -4.45
CA ASP A 147 -0.88 12.87 -5.89
C ASP A 147 0.51 13.42 -6.21
N CYS A 148 1.28 12.67 -6.97
CA CYS A 148 2.52 13.17 -7.56
C CYS A 148 2.21 13.68 -8.97
N ALA A 149 1.20 14.55 -9.10
CA ALA A 149 0.49 14.83 -10.35
C ALA A 149 1.38 15.01 -11.59
N GLN A 150 1.08 14.19 -12.60
CA GLN A 150 1.02 14.51 -14.02
C GLN A 150 1.47 15.93 -14.41
N ASP A 151 2.73 16.06 -14.82
CA ASP A 151 3.13 17.14 -15.72
C ASP A 151 3.93 16.52 -16.87
N ARG A 152 3.20 16.09 -17.89
CA ARG A 152 3.74 15.88 -19.24
C ARG A 152 2.90 16.69 -20.19
N ARG A 153 3.28 17.95 -20.34
CA ARG A 153 3.16 18.64 -21.64
C ARG A 153 4.09 17.98 -22.65
#